data_AF-A0A8X6UCD4-F1
#
_entry.id   AF-A0A8X6UCD4-F1
#
_cell.length_a   1.000
_cell.length_b   1.000
_cell.length_c   1.000
_cell.angle_alpha   90.00
_cell.angle_beta   90.00
_cell.angle_gamma   90.00
#
_symmetry.space_group_name_H-M   'P 1'
#
loop_
_entity.id
_entity.type
_entity.pdbx_description
1 polymer ?
#
loop_
_entity_poly.entity_id
_entity_poly.type
_entity_poly.pdbx_seq_one_letter_code
_entity_poly.pdbx_strand_id
1 'polypeptide(L)'
;MNRKFWPSLQLIAHVKIALGILRNFEFSGILTDFTFEYVANKLQDIHQNLTSLPLPNVMKNRTVCIIGAMGKEIKKWYDYHMEFLLGENLDFWNRIHWHSHGTINRFETARSFIQVGNINIRLRFYLACAYYFEEDVQNLWKLMNEECQTDIIRNCFTCSRFLWLDAVQSRTALDWSRISHVLQTEDFLENNHLSFDFDDIIGFHHIFRRLQTPSARLESFLFAISSGDLHQYDLYLCLFQMEARELEILLNRLSDGMRVIMLATFLHWPFQNLFLFILERFPSNRSVGFYLDLFKFILHEKFQTEWFDYDYVSLVKELWVSTPNNVKTELRRDAMFPYLKHVLENNGKQCVSIDFIRRYRNVYFSW
;
A
#
# COMPACT_ATOMS: atom_id res chain seq x y z
N MET A 1 3.15 21.54 1.41
CA MET A 1 1.99 21.19 2.27
C MET A 1 2.51 20.69 3.61
N ASN A 2 2.12 21.27 4.76
CA ASN A 2 2.78 20.99 6.05
C ASN A 2 1.93 20.18 7.07
N ARG A 3 0.87 19.50 6.64
CA ARG A 3 0.20 18.55 7.51
C ARG A 3 0.93 17.22 7.45
N LYS A 4 1.92 17.03 8.31
CA LYS A 4 2.40 15.68 8.65
C LYS A 4 1.18 14.86 9.04
N PHE A 5 1.02 13.66 8.47
CA PHE A 5 -0.04 12.76 8.87
C PHE A 5 0.20 12.35 10.32
N TRP A 6 -0.60 12.91 11.22
CA TRP A 6 -0.59 12.55 12.63
C TRP A 6 -1.82 11.69 12.91
N PRO A 7 -1.63 10.41 13.26
CA PRO A 7 -2.76 9.60 13.68
C PRO A 7 -3.42 10.19 14.92
N SER A 8 -4.74 10.01 15.04
CA SER A 8 -5.45 10.42 16.25
C SER A 8 -4.92 9.67 17.46
N LEU A 9 -5.03 10.27 18.65
CA LEU A 9 -4.65 9.58 19.90
C LEU A 9 -5.42 8.27 20.09
N GLN A 10 -6.69 8.24 19.65
CA GLN A 10 -7.50 7.04 19.64
C GLN A 10 -6.88 5.95 18.77
N LEU A 11 -6.48 6.29 17.55
CA LEU A 11 -5.81 5.35 16.65
C LEU A 11 -4.51 4.81 17.27
N ILE A 12 -3.65 5.69 17.79
CA ILE A 12 -2.39 5.29 18.44
C ILE A 12 -2.65 4.33 19.61
N ALA A 13 -3.67 4.60 20.43
CA ALA A 13 -4.04 3.73 21.55
C ALA A 13 -4.47 2.34 21.08
N HIS A 14 -5.32 2.26 20.04
CA HIS A 14 -5.72 0.97 19.49
C HIS A 14 -4.55 0.21 18.87
N VAL A 15 -3.65 0.88 18.14
CA VAL A 15 -2.44 0.25 17.59
C VAL A 15 -1.57 -0.32 18.71
N LYS A 16 -1.41 0.40 19.83
CA LYS A 16 -0.65 -0.11 20.98
C LYS A 16 -1.30 -1.34 21.61
N ILE A 17 -2.63 -1.34 21.78
CA ILE A 17 -3.36 -2.52 22.27
C ILE A 17 -3.19 -3.69 21.29
N ALA A 18 -3.39 -3.44 19.99
CA ALA A 18 -3.22 -4.43 18.94
C ALA A 18 -1.82 -5.04 18.94
N LEU A 19 -0.77 -4.23 19.06
CA LEU A 19 0.61 -4.71 19.18
C LEU A 19 0.84 -5.57 20.42
N GLY A 20 0.29 -5.18 21.57
CA GLY A 20 0.38 -5.96 22.80
C GLY A 20 -0.28 -7.34 22.66
N ILE A 21 -1.43 -7.39 21.99
CA ILE A 21 -2.12 -8.64 21.66
C ILE A 21 -1.27 -9.46 20.68
N LEU A 22 -0.87 -8.86 19.55
CA LEU A 22 -0.15 -9.55 18.50
C LEU A 22 1.18 -10.16 18.98
N ARG A 23 1.90 -9.51 19.91
CA ARG A 23 3.15 -10.02 20.49
C ARG A 23 2.96 -11.25 21.39
N ASN A 24 1.79 -11.37 22.03
CA ASN A 24 1.48 -12.51 22.90
C ASN A 24 1.00 -13.74 22.13
N PHE A 25 0.72 -13.60 20.83
CA PHE A 25 0.36 -14.71 19.97
C PHE A 25 1.63 -15.30 19.35
N GLU A 26 1.87 -16.59 19.55
CA GLU A 26 2.83 -17.36 18.78
C GLU A 26 2.36 -17.43 17.32
N PHE A 27 2.81 -16.47 16.52
CA PHE A 27 2.48 -16.35 15.11
C PHE A 27 3.52 -17.03 14.20
N SER A 28 4.31 -17.96 14.74
CA SER A 28 5.24 -18.75 13.93
C SER A 28 4.53 -19.46 12.77
N GLY A 29 3.27 -19.88 12.96
CA GLY A 29 2.46 -20.49 11.89
C GLY A 29 1.83 -19.52 10.88
N ILE A 30 1.77 -18.21 11.18
CA ILE A 30 1.17 -17.20 10.28
C ILE A 30 1.98 -17.06 8.98
N LEU A 31 3.31 -17.15 9.05
CA LEU A 31 4.18 -16.85 7.91
C LEU A 31 4.23 -18.02 6.90
N THR A 32 4.02 -19.23 7.39
CA THR A 32 4.05 -20.44 6.55
C THR A 32 2.71 -20.73 5.87
N ASP A 33 1.58 -20.28 6.44
CA ASP A 33 0.24 -20.57 5.93
C ASP A 33 -0.69 -19.35 6.06
N PHE A 34 -0.29 -18.21 5.47
CA PHE A 34 -1.07 -16.96 5.47
C PHE A 34 -2.25 -17.04 4.49
N THR A 35 -3.06 -18.10 4.58
CA THR A 35 -4.34 -18.17 3.89
C THR A 35 -5.34 -17.23 4.57
N PHE A 36 -6.28 -16.70 3.78
CA PHE A 36 -7.36 -15.87 4.32
C PHE A 36 -8.13 -16.59 5.45
N GLU A 37 -8.30 -17.90 5.31
CA GLU A 37 -8.95 -18.76 6.30
C GLU A 37 -8.15 -18.87 7.60
N TYR A 38 -6.82 -18.98 7.53
CA TYR A 38 -5.98 -18.98 8.73
C TYR A 38 -6.07 -17.65 9.49
N VAL A 39 -6.04 -16.53 8.78
CA VAL A 39 -6.20 -15.20 9.37
C VAL A 39 -7.58 -15.05 10.00
N ALA A 40 -8.64 -15.51 9.34
CA ALA A 40 -10.00 -15.45 9.86
C ALA A 40 -10.16 -16.28 11.15
N ASN A 41 -9.63 -17.51 11.16
CA ASN A 41 -9.61 -18.38 12.34
C ASN A 41 -8.82 -17.74 13.49
N LYS A 42 -7.65 -17.16 13.20
CA LYS A 42 -6.86 -16.45 14.22
C LYS A 42 -7.52 -15.17 14.70
N LEU A 43 -8.24 -14.45 13.85
CA LEU A 43 -9.03 -13.30 14.28
C LEU A 43 -10.16 -13.71 15.25
N GLN A 44 -10.70 -14.92 15.14
CA GLN A 44 -11.66 -15.45 16.11
C GLN A 44 -11.00 -15.73 17.47
N ASP A 45 -9.80 -16.34 17.49
CA ASP A 45 -9.01 -16.52 18.72
C ASP A 45 -8.69 -15.16 19.38
N ILE A 46 -8.28 -14.19 18.55
CA ILE A 46 -8.00 -12.81 18.98
C ILE A 46 -9.26 -12.16 19.54
N HIS A 47 -10.43 -12.39 18.94
CA HIS A 47 -11.69 -11.87 19.43
C HIS A 47 -12.02 -12.44 20.81
N GLN A 48 -11.85 -13.75 21.03
CA GLN A 48 -12.04 -14.38 22.34
C GLN A 48 -11.05 -13.85 23.40
N ASN A 49 -9.80 -13.60 23.03
CA ASN A 49 -8.84 -12.99 23.94
C ASN A 49 -9.20 -11.52 24.25
N LEU A 50 -9.68 -10.78 23.26
CA LEU A 50 -10.18 -9.41 23.43
C LEU A 50 -11.41 -9.35 24.35
N THR A 51 -12.31 -10.32 24.29
CA THR A 51 -13.51 -10.31 25.16
C THR A 51 -13.14 -10.44 26.63
N SER A 52 -12.01 -11.09 26.97
CA SER A 52 -11.50 -11.18 28.34
C SER A 52 -10.97 -9.86 28.90
N LEU A 53 -10.58 -8.90 28.05
CA LEU A 53 -10.06 -7.61 28.50
C LEU A 53 -11.20 -6.72 29.02
N PRO A 54 -10.97 -5.91 30.08
CA PRO A 54 -11.97 -4.98 30.63
C PRO A 54 -12.10 -3.71 29.77
N LEU A 55 -12.31 -3.88 28.46
CA LEU A 55 -12.47 -2.80 27.50
C LEU A 55 -13.94 -2.64 27.08
N PRO A 56 -14.42 -1.42 26.78
CA PRO A 56 -15.72 -1.22 26.16
C PRO A 56 -15.85 -1.97 24.82
N ASN A 57 -17.03 -2.51 24.52
CA ASN A 57 -17.27 -3.28 23.28
C ASN A 57 -16.90 -2.50 22.01
N VAL A 58 -17.18 -1.20 21.98
CA VAL A 58 -16.79 -0.32 20.87
C VAL A 58 -15.27 -0.32 20.66
N MET A 59 -14.49 -0.30 21.75
CA MET A 59 -13.04 -0.37 21.66
C MET A 59 -12.55 -1.75 21.24
N LYS A 60 -13.17 -2.82 21.74
CA LYS A 60 -12.83 -4.20 21.34
C LYS A 60 -13.01 -4.38 19.83
N ASN A 61 -14.18 -4.01 19.31
CA ASN A 61 -14.50 -4.14 17.89
C ASN A 61 -13.50 -3.36 17.03
N ARG A 62 -13.20 -2.11 17.40
CA ARG A 62 -12.23 -1.30 16.65
C ARG A 62 -10.81 -1.86 16.71
N THR A 63 -10.40 -2.43 17.84
CA THR A 63 -9.11 -3.10 17.96
C THR A 63 -9.04 -4.35 17.07
N VAL A 64 -10.10 -5.15 16.96
CA VAL A 64 -10.14 -6.30 16.02
C VAL A 64 -9.90 -5.83 14.59
N CYS A 65 -10.59 -4.77 14.15
CA CYS A 65 -10.43 -4.24 12.80
C CYS A 65 -8.98 -3.77 12.54
N ILE A 66 -8.35 -3.13 13.53
CA ILE A 66 -6.96 -2.67 13.44
C ILE A 66 -5.99 -3.85 13.40
N ILE A 67 -6.21 -4.89 14.19
CA ILE A 67 -5.44 -6.13 14.12
C ILE A 67 -5.55 -6.75 12.72
N GLY A 68 -6.75 -6.80 12.14
CA GLY A 68 -6.96 -7.28 10.78
C GLY A 68 -6.19 -6.46 9.74
N ALA A 69 -6.21 -5.13 9.86
CA ALA A 69 -5.44 -4.23 9.00
C ALA A 69 -3.92 -4.43 9.13
N MET A 70 -3.42 -4.57 10.36
CA MET A 70 -2.02 -4.86 10.65
C MET A 70 -1.59 -6.23 10.09
N GLY A 71 -2.43 -7.25 10.25
CA GLY A 71 -2.20 -8.57 9.66
C GLY A 71 -2.06 -8.50 8.14
N LYS A 72 -2.92 -7.74 7.46
CA LYS A 72 -2.77 -7.51 6.01
C LYS A 72 -1.48 -6.78 5.66
N GLU A 73 -1.07 -5.77 6.44
CA GLU A 73 0.20 -5.08 6.19
C GLU A 73 1.39 -6.05 6.31
N ILE A 74 1.36 -6.94 7.30
CA ILE A 74 2.34 -8.03 7.45
C ILE A 74 2.32 -8.94 6.23
N LYS A 75 1.14 -9.42 5.81
CA LYS A 75 1.02 -10.29 4.64
C LYS A 75 1.60 -9.62 3.41
N LYS A 76 1.18 -8.38 3.13
CA LYS A 76 1.68 -7.61 1.99
C LYS A 76 3.19 -7.48 2.03
N TRP A 77 3.75 -7.14 3.19
CA TRP A 77 5.20 -7.08 3.33
C TRP A 77 5.82 -8.45 3.10
N TYR A 78 5.26 -9.52 3.66
CA TYR A 78 5.79 -10.87 3.49
C TYR A 78 5.72 -11.34 2.03
N ASP A 79 4.56 -11.26 1.37
CA ASP A 79 4.35 -11.67 -0.03
C ASP A 79 5.37 -11.00 -0.95
N TYR A 80 5.57 -9.70 -0.77
CA TYR A 80 6.49 -8.88 -1.56
C TYR A 80 7.95 -9.30 -1.40
N HIS A 81 8.31 -9.88 -0.25
CA HIS A 81 9.66 -10.36 0.01
C HIS A 81 9.75 -11.89 0.02
N MET A 82 8.65 -12.60 -0.30
CA MET A 82 8.52 -14.03 -0.04
C MET A 82 9.56 -14.82 -0.81
N GLU A 83 9.81 -14.46 -2.08
CA GLU A 83 10.85 -15.08 -2.91
C GLU A 83 12.21 -15.13 -2.22
N PHE A 84 12.50 -14.17 -1.35
CA PHE A 84 13.78 -14.07 -0.64
C PHE A 84 13.75 -14.66 0.76
N LEU A 85 12.57 -14.74 1.40
CA LEU A 85 12.42 -15.17 2.78
C LEU A 85 12.14 -16.68 2.92
N LEU A 86 11.81 -17.37 1.82
CA LEU A 86 11.56 -18.82 1.83
C LEU A 86 12.78 -19.59 2.35
N GLY A 87 12.56 -20.39 3.40
CA GLY A 87 13.57 -21.27 3.99
C GLY A 87 14.35 -20.69 5.17
N GLU A 88 14.18 -19.40 5.47
CA GLU A 88 14.84 -18.76 6.61
C GLU A 88 13.97 -18.84 7.87
N ASN A 89 14.50 -19.39 8.97
CA ASN A 89 13.84 -19.36 10.27
C ASN A 89 14.02 -17.98 10.92
N LEU A 90 13.27 -17.00 10.42
CA LEU A 90 13.37 -15.62 10.85
C LEU A 90 12.46 -15.36 12.05
N ASP A 91 13.05 -14.77 13.09
CA ASP A 91 12.30 -14.09 14.15
C ASP A 91 11.71 -12.79 13.60
N PHE A 92 10.71 -12.95 12.75
CA PHE A 92 10.11 -11.88 11.96
C PHE A 92 9.48 -10.82 12.87
N TRP A 93 8.74 -11.26 13.88
CA TRP A 93 7.94 -10.38 14.75
C TRP A 93 8.77 -9.42 15.59
N ASN A 94 9.91 -9.87 16.10
CA ASN A 94 10.80 -9.01 16.89
C ASN A 94 11.57 -8.01 16.03
N ARG A 95 11.49 -8.13 14.69
CA ARG A 95 12.17 -7.27 13.72
C ARG A 95 11.23 -6.28 13.03
N ILE A 96 9.91 -6.44 13.15
CA ILE A 96 8.99 -5.47 12.57
C ILE A 96 9.03 -4.17 13.37
N HIS A 97 9.39 -3.09 12.69
CA HIS A 97 9.24 -1.74 13.20
C HIS A 97 7.89 -1.20 12.76
N TRP A 98 7.09 -0.67 13.69
CA TRP A 98 5.75 -0.15 13.42
C TRP A 98 5.73 1.38 13.46
N HIS A 99 5.00 2.00 12.52
CA HIS A 99 4.59 3.39 12.67
C HIS A 99 3.49 3.52 13.73
N SER A 100 3.33 4.73 14.28
CA SER A 100 2.32 5.04 15.31
C SER A 100 0.87 4.84 14.84
N HIS A 101 0.65 4.80 13.52
CA HIS A 101 -0.64 4.53 12.89
C HIS A 101 -0.84 3.06 12.50
N GLY A 102 0.08 2.16 12.88
CA GLY A 102 -0.13 0.71 12.74
C GLY A 102 0.15 0.15 11.35
N THR A 103 0.96 0.82 10.53
CA THR A 103 1.61 0.19 9.37
C THR A 103 3.05 -0.16 9.71
N ILE A 104 3.66 -1.04 8.91
CA ILE A 104 5.06 -1.39 9.02
C ILE A 104 5.90 -0.20 8.54
N ASN A 105 6.85 0.24 9.37
CA ASN A 105 7.96 1.08 8.93
C ASN A 105 8.90 0.21 8.13
N ARG A 106 8.66 0.16 6.82
CA ARG A 106 9.34 -0.76 5.91
C ARG A 106 10.84 -0.55 5.87
N PHE A 107 11.30 0.71 5.96
CA PHE A 107 12.73 1.05 5.96
C PHE A 107 13.46 0.55 7.19
N GLU A 108 12.95 0.89 8.38
CA GLU A 108 13.55 0.42 9.63
C GLU A 108 13.44 -1.10 9.76
N THR A 109 12.33 -1.68 9.31
CA THR A 109 12.14 -3.14 9.25
C THR A 109 13.18 -3.78 8.34
N ALA A 110 13.30 -3.37 7.08
CA ALA A 110 14.29 -3.92 6.15
C ALA A 110 15.72 -3.77 6.68
N ARG A 111 16.07 -2.59 7.23
CA ARG A 111 17.36 -2.36 7.87
C ARG A 111 17.62 -3.33 9.03
N SER A 112 16.60 -3.59 9.86
CA SER A 112 16.71 -4.53 10.99
C SER A 112 16.95 -5.97 10.55
N PHE A 113 16.53 -6.36 9.33
CA PHE A 113 16.85 -7.65 8.71
C PHE A 113 18.27 -7.62 8.10
N ILE A 114 18.64 -6.54 7.42
CA ILE A 114 19.97 -6.39 6.80
C ILE A 114 21.10 -6.43 7.84
N GLN A 115 20.87 -5.94 9.06
CA GLN A 115 21.93 -5.88 10.08
C GLN A 115 22.22 -7.22 10.76
N VAL A 116 21.45 -8.27 10.48
CA VAL A 116 21.56 -9.55 11.17
C VAL A 116 22.51 -10.49 10.44
N GLY A 117 23.61 -10.86 11.09
CA GLY A 117 24.62 -11.72 10.48
C GLY A 117 24.17 -13.14 10.17
N ASN A 118 23.09 -13.63 10.79
CA ASN A 118 22.59 -15.00 10.57
C ASN A 118 21.64 -15.13 9.37
N ILE A 119 21.26 -14.02 8.73
CA ILE A 119 20.42 -14.03 7.54
C ILE A 119 21.31 -14.20 6.31
N ASN A 120 20.86 -15.02 5.35
CA ASN A 120 21.55 -15.23 4.09
C ASN A 120 21.99 -13.90 3.45
N ILE A 121 23.28 -13.83 3.08
CA ILE A 121 23.88 -12.62 2.53
C ILE A 121 23.19 -12.15 1.23
N ARG A 122 22.64 -13.08 0.42
CA ARG A 122 21.87 -12.77 -0.80
C ARG A 122 20.57 -12.03 -0.45
N LEU A 123 19.82 -12.56 0.52
CA LEU A 123 18.58 -11.92 0.99
C LEU A 123 18.86 -10.52 1.55
N ARG A 124 19.92 -10.36 2.35
CA ARG A 124 20.34 -9.05 2.86
C ARG A 124 20.67 -8.09 1.73
N PHE A 125 21.34 -8.56 0.68
CA PHE A 125 21.67 -7.74 -0.49
C PHE A 125 20.41 -7.36 -1.28
N TYR A 126 19.47 -8.28 -1.49
CA TYR A 126 18.21 -7.97 -2.18
C TYR A 126 17.39 -6.94 -1.41
N LEU A 127 17.28 -7.08 -0.08
CA LEU A 127 16.64 -6.05 0.75
C LEU A 127 17.38 -4.71 0.66
N ALA A 128 18.72 -4.71 0.69
CA ALA A 128 19.49 -3.47 0.56
C ALA A 128 19.24 -2.79 -0.80
N CYS A 129 19.17 -3.56 -1.88
CA CYS A 129 18.85 -3.07 -3.22
C CYS A 129 17.42 -2.52 -3.31
N ALA A 130 16.43 -3.27 -2.84
CA ALA A 130 15.01 -2.89 -2.90
C ALA A 130 14.73 -1.60 -2.11
N TYR A 131 15.40 -1.38 -0.99
CA TYR A 131 15.25 -0.17 -0.16
C TYR A 131 16.30 0.92 -0.44
N TYR A 132 17.12 0.75 -1.49
CA TYR A 132 18.14 1.72 -1.90
C TYR A 132 19.16 2.09 -0.80
N PHE A 133 19.57 1.13 0.04
CA PHE A 133 20.59 1.30 1.06
C PHE A 133 22.00 1.17 0.47
N GLU A 134 22.46 2.23 -0.20
CA GLU A 134 23.72 2.27 -0.98
C GLU A 134 24.94 1.69 -0.25
N GLU A 135 25.17 2.11 0.99
CA GLU A 135 26.30 1.64 1.78
C GLU A 135 26.20 0.14 2.09
N ASP A 136 25.01 -0.33 2.48
CA ASP A 136 24.75 -1.74 2.74
C ASP A 136 24.92 -2.58 1.46
N VAL A 137 24.42 -2.10 0.31
CA VAL A 137 24.59 -2.76 -1.00
C VAL A 137 26.08 -2.94 -1.31
N GLN A 138 26.87 -1.87 -1.21
CA GLN A 138 28.31 -1.93 -1.51
C GLN A 138 29.08 -2.84 -0.54
N ASN A 139 28.74 -2.78 0.75
CA ASN A 139 29.39 -3.59 1.79
C ASN A 139 29.05 -5.08 1.65
N LEU A 140 27.78 -5.41 1.42
CA LEU A 140 27.33 -6.78 1.22
C LEU A 140 27.92 -7.38 -0.06
N TRP A 141 27.98 -6.61 -1.16
CA TRP A 141 28.61 -7.06 -2.41
C TRP A 141 30.07 -7.48 -2.21
N LYS A 142 30.86 -6.68 -1.48
CA LYS A 142 32.27 -6.98 -1.17
C LYS A 142 32.46 -8.21 -0.27
N LEU A 143 31.46 -8.52 0.56
CA LEU A 143 31.49 -9.68 1.46
C LEU A 143 31.11 -10.99 0.77
N MET A 144 30.48 -10.94 -0.40
CA MET A 144 30.10 -12.11 -1.17
C MET A 144 31.30 -12.72 -1.91
N ASN A 145 31.30 -14.05 -2.05
CA ASN A 145 32.24 -14.73 -2.94
C ASN A 145 31.79 -14.62 -4.42
N GLU A 146 32.69 -14.94 -5.34
CA GLU A 146 32.45 -14.81 -6.79
C GLU A 146 31.29 -15.68 -7.27
N GLU A 147 31.10 -16.87 -6.69
CA GLU A 147 29.97 -17.76 -7.02
C GLU A 147 28.63 -17.09 -6.69
N CYS A 148 28.52 -16.51 -5.49
CA CYS A 148 27.33 -15.79 -5.04
C CYS A 148 27.06 -14.55 -5.90
N GLN A 149 28.10 -13.78 -6.25
CA GLN A 149 27.96 -12.63 -7.15
C GLN A 149 27.50 -13.06 -8.55
N THR A 150 28.08 -14.13 -9.08
CA THR A 150 27.72 -14.68 -10.40
C THR A 150 26.27 -15.16 -10.43
N ASP A 151 25.83 -15.83 -9.38
CA ASP A 151 24.44 -16.28 -9.24
C ASP A 151 23.47 -15.10 -9.21
N ILE A 152 23.77 -14.06 -8.43
CA ILE A 152 22.95 -12.83 -8.38
C ILE A 152 22.89 -12.18 -9.76
N ILE A 153 24.01 -12.07 -10.47
CA ILE A 153 24.06 -11.47 -11.83
C ILE A 153 23.17 -12.25 -12.79
N ARG A 154 23.20 -13.58 -12.74
CA ARG A 154 22.41 -14.45 -13.62
C ARG A 154 20.90 -14.42 -13.32
N ASN A 155 20.54 -14.25 -12.04
CA ASN A 155 19.16 -14.33 -11.56
C ASN A 155 18.58 -12.96 -11.18
N CYS A 156 19.14 -11.86 -11.71
CA CYS A 156 18.68 -10.51 -11.42
C CYS A 156 17.55 -10.09 -12.37
N PHE A 157 16.31 -10.39 -11.99
CA PHE A 157 15.14 -10.14 -12.85
C PHE A 157 14.50 -8.76 -12.69
N THR A 158 14.97 -7.95 -11.74
CA THR A 158 14.24 -6.75 -11.31
C THR A 158 15.02 -5.48 -11.59
N CYS A 159 14.34 -4.42 -12.01
CA CYS A 159 15.00 -3.19 -12.46
C CYS A 159 15.82 -2.50 -11.36
N SER A 160 15.34 -2.52 -10.11
CA SER A 160 16.09 -1.97 -8.96
C SER A 160 17.45 -2.68 -8.80
N ARG A 161 17.47 -4.01 -8.87
CA ARG A 161 18.70 -4.81 -8.79
C ARG A 161 19.60 -4.60 -10.00
N PHE A 162 19.06 -4.49 -11.22
CA PHE A 162 19.86 -4.24 -12.42
C PHE A 162 20.65 -2.93 -12.33
N LEU A 163 19.99 -1.87 -11.86
CA LEU A 163 20.62 -0.57 -11.63
C LEU A 163 21.73 -0.63 -10.57
N TRP A 164 21.50 -1.40 -9.50
CA TRP A 164 22.52 -1.62 -8.47
C TRP A 164 23.69 -2.46 -8.98
N LEU A 165 23.45 -3.48 -9.80
CA LEU A 165 24.48 -4.35 -10.35
C LEU A 165 25.50 -3.57 -11.18
N ASP A 166 25.02 -2.69 -12.06
CA ASP A 166 25.87 -1.81 -12.84
C ASP A 166 26.77 -0.95 -11.92
N ALA A 167 26.18 -0.32 -10.90
CA ALA A 167 26.91 0.54 -9.96
C ALA A 167 27.97 -0.24 -9.16
N VAL A 168 27.63 -1.41 -8.61
CA VAL A 168 28.59 -2.21 -7.80
C VAL A 168 29.68 -2.85 -8.65
N GLN A 169 29.38 -3.25 -9.89
CA GLN A 169 30.37 -3.78 -10.82
C GLN A 169 31.35 -2.70 -11.29
N SER A 170 30.85 -1.51 -11.61
CA SER A 170 31.67 -0.37 -12.00
C SER A 170 32.37 0.32 -10.82
N ARG A 171 32.05 -0.06 -9.57
CA ARG A 171 32.52 0.58 -8.33
C ARG A 171 32.21 2.08 -8.30
N THR A 172 31.05 2.45 -8.84
CA THR A 172 30.57 3.83 -8.92
C THR A 172 29.41 4.04 -7.97
N ALA A 173 29.10 5.31 -7.68
CA ALA A 173 27.84 5.67 -7.05
C ALA A 173 26.68 5.44 -8.03
N LEU A 174 25.50 5.20 -7.49
CA LEU A 174 24.31 5.00 -8.31
C LEU A 174 23.96 6.27 -9.10
N ASP A 175 23.88 6.15 -10.43
CA ASP A 175 23.52 7.27 -11.30
C ASP A 175 22.00 7.50 -11.31
N TRP A 176 21.53 8.43 -10.48
CA TRP A 176 20.13 8.82 -10.39
C TRP A 176 19.54 9.38 -11.68
N SER A 177 20.37 9.94 -12.57
CA SER A 177 19.90 10.42 -13.87
C SER A 177 19.51 9.26 -14.77
N ARG A 178 20.29 8.17 -14.74
CA ARG A 178 19.96 6.92 -15.42
C ARG A 178 18.69 6.30 -14.86
N ILE A 179 18.51 6.29 -13.54
CA ILE A 179 17.26 5.80 -12.92
C ILE A 179 16.05 6.61 -13.40
N SER A 180 16.17 7.94 -13.43
CA SER A 180 15.10 8.79 -13.96
C SER A 180 14.75 8.44 -15.40
N HIS A 181 15.76 8.15 -16.23
CA HIS A 181 15.55 7.74 -17.61
C HIS A 181 14.85 6.37 -17.71
N VAL A 182 15.28 5.40 -16.91
CA VAL A 182 14.62 4.08 -16.83
C VAL A 182 13.15 4.21 -16.42
N LEU A 183 12.85 5.09 -15.46
CA LEU A 183 11.48 5.37 -15.01
C LEU A 183 10.63 6.15 -16.02
N GLN A 184 11.19 6.58 -17.15
CA GLN A 184 10.51 7.42 -18.15
C GLN A 184 10.45 6.78 -19.53
N THR A 185 11.10 5.63 -19.74
CA THR A 185 11.24 5.02 -21.07
C THR A 185 10.82 3.55 -21.04
N GLU A 186 9.66 3.25 -21.64
CA GLU A 186 9.23 1.88 -21.92
C GLU A 186 10.29 1.15 -22.77
N ASP A 187 10.90 1.86 -23.72
CA ASP A 187 11.99 1.35 -24.56
C ASP A 187 13.15 0.76 -23.75
N PHE A 188 13.52 1.33 -22.59
CA PHE A 188 14.61 0.79 -21.80
C PHE A 188 14.26 -0.60 -21.24
N LEU A 189 13.00 -0.81 -20.88
CA LEU A 189 12.51 -2.06 -20.30
C LEU A 189 12.44 -3.15 -21.35
N GLU A 190 11.85 -2.82 -22.50
CA GLU A 190 11.74 -3.73 -23.64
C GLU A 190 13.12 -4.15 -24.16
N ASN A 191 14.05 -3.20 -24.30
CA ASN A 191 15.38 -3.47 -24.84
C ASN A 191 16.27 -4.32 -23.91
N ASN A 192 15.99 -4.35 -22.60
CA ASN A 192 16.77 -5.13 -21.64
C ASN A 192 16.06 -6.43 -21.20
N HIS A 193 14.91 -6.76 -21.81
CA HIS A 193 14.07 -7.90 -21.41
C HIS A 193 13.76 -7.92 -19.91
N LEU A 194 13.65 -6.74 -19.30
CA LEU A 194 13.30 -6.62 -17.90
C LEU A 194 11.78 -6.60 -17.80
N SER A 195 11.21 -7.52 -17.01
CA SER A 195 9.84 -7.32 -16.53
C SER A 195 9.89 -6.20 -15.51
N PHE A 196 9.27 -5.07 -15.82
CA PHE A 196 9.11 -4.00 -14.85
C PHE A 196 7.94 -4.35 -13.95
N ASP A 197 8.22 -5.19 -12.95
CA ASP A 197 7.30 -5.31 -11.85
C ASP A 197 7.60 -4.16 -10.89
N PHE A 198 6.70 -3.19 -10.83
CA PHE A 198 6.78 -2.10 -9.85
C PHE A 198 6.54 -2.65 -8.43
N ASP A 199 6.04 -3.89 -8.31
CA ASP A 199 6.19 -4.71 -7.10
C ASP A 199 7.66 -5.02 -6.78
N ASP A 200 8.66 -4.39 -7.42
CA ASP A 200 10.05 -4.36 -6.96
C ASP A 200 10.56 -2.97 -6.54
N ILE A 201 9.81 -1.90 -6.80
CA ILE A 201 10.22 -0.53 -6.46
C ILE A 201 9.65 -0.13 -5.11
N ILE A 202 10.17 -0.76 -4.06
CA ILE A 202 9.97 -0.27 -2.70
C ILE A 202 10.69 1.05 -2.55
N GLY A 203 10.04 2.03 -1.95
CA GLY A 203 10.71 3.30 -1.73
C GLY A 203 10.85 4.10 -3.01
N PHE A 204 9.93 3.96 -3.96
CA PHE A 204 9.81 4.89 -5.08
C PHE A 204 9.88 6.35 -4.61
N HIS A 205 9.34 6.66 -3.42
CA HIS A 205 9.46 8.00 -2.85
C HIS A 205 10.90 8.47 -2.55
N HIS A 206 11.87 7.56 -2.38
CA HIS A 206 13.29 7.88 -2.29
C HIS A 206 13.88 8.28 -3.64
N ILE A 207 13.51 7.56 -4.69
CA ILE A 207 13.89 7.93 -6.06
C ILE A 207 13.28 9.30 -6.37
N PHE A 208 11.98 9.42 -6.13
CA PHE A 208 11.22 10.64 -6.33
C PHE A 208 11.84 11.86 -5.63
N ARG A 209 12.34 11.69 -4.40
CA ARG A 209 13.04 12.74 -3.64
C ARG A 209 14.35 13.19 -4.30
N ARG A 210 15.03 12.27 -5.00
CA ARG A 210 16.31 12.54 -5.67
C ARG A 210 16.15 13.10 -7.08
N LEU A 211 14.96 13.00 -7.67
CA LEU A 211 14.64 13.66 -8.93
C LEU A 211 14.66 15.19 -8.74
N GLN A 212 15.62 15.85 -9.39
CA GLN A 212 15.90 17.28 -9.15
C GLN A 212 14.89 18.22 -9.79
N THR A 213 14.20 17.79 -10.85
CA THR A 213 13.29 18.67 -11.60
C THR A 213 11.82 18.33 -11.34
N PRO A 214 10.95 19.34 -11.24
CA PRO A 214 9.50 19.14 -11.21
C PRO A 214 8.97 18.26 -12.33
N SER A 215 9.48 18.46 -13.55
CA SER A 215 9.05 17.70 -14.73
C SER A 215 9.39 16.22 -14.59
N ALA A 216 10.61 15.86 -14.18
CA ALA A 216 10.99 14.46 -13.99
C ALA A 216 10.15 13.78 -12.92
N ARG A 217 9.88 14.48 -11.80
CA ARG A 217 8.98 14.00 -10.75
C ARG A 217 7.58 13.73 -11.27
N LEU A 218 7.01 14.65 -12.06
CA LEU A 218 5.68 14.49 -12.63
C LEU A 218 5.61 13.31 -13.60
N GLU A 219 6.54 13.18 -14.53
CA GLU A 219 6.55 12.07 -15.50
C GLU A 219 6.73 10.72 -14.80
N SER A 220 7.70 10.60 -13.89
CA SER A 220 7.92 9.35 -13.17
C SER A 220 6.72 8.96 -12.30
N PHE A 221 6.02 9.94 -11.72
CA PHE A 221 4.81 9.66 -10.93
C PHE A 221 3.62 9.26 -11.81
N LEU A 222 3.45 9.90 -12.97
CA LEU A 222 2.41 9.51 -13.94
C LEU A 222 2.65 8.09 -14.44
N PHE A 223 3.89 7.76 -14.80
CA PHE A 223 4.30 6.43 -15.21
C PHE A 223 4.00 5.38 -14.11
N ALA A 224 4.35 5.69 -12.86
CA ALA A 224 4.09 4.80 -11.73
C ALA A 224 2.60 4.61 -11.39
N ILE A 225 1.74 5.61 -11.67
CA ILE A 225 0.29 5.43 -11.53
C ILE A 225 -0.27 4.63 -12.70
N SER A 226 0.22 4.86 -13.93
CA SER A 226 -0.31 4.18 -15.11
C SER A 226 -0.02 2.69 -15.12
N SER A 227 1.07 2.24 -14.48
CA SER A 227 1.36 0.82 -14.31
C SER A 227 0.42 0.13 -13.33
N GLY A 228 -0.16 0.87 -12.37
CA GLY A 228 -1.07 0.32 -11.35
C GLY A 228 -0.38 -0.24 -10.11
N ASP A 229 0.94 -0.20 -10.08
CA ASP A 229 1.75 -0.99 -9.16
C ASP A 229 2.45 -0.14 -8.07
N LEU A 230 2.19 1.17 -8.04
CA LEU A 230 2.78 2.02 -7.02
C LEU A 230 2.19 1.70 -5.64
N HIS A 231 3.04 1.25 -4.72
CA HIS A 231 2.63 1.00 -3.36
C HIS A 231 1.99 2.25 -2.72
N GLN A 232 0.84 2.07 -2.06
CA GLN A 232 0.03 3.15 -1.46
C GLN A 232 0.82 4.13 -0.57
N TYR A 233 1.82 3.61 0.16
CA TYR A 233 2.66 4.44 1.04
C TYR A 233 3.64 5.31 0.25
N ASP A 234 4.19 4.78 -0.84
CA ASP A 234 5.06 5.54 -1.74
C ASP A 234 4.26 6.63 -2.46
N LEU A 235 3.07 6.30 -2.94
CA LEU A 235 2.14 7.27 -3.54
C LEU A 235 1.86 8.42 -2.57
N TYR A 236 1.49 8.10 -1.33
CA TYR A 236 1.28 9.09 -0.28
C TYR A 236 2.52 9.98 -0.09
N LEU A 237 3.70 9.38 0.10
CA LEU A 237 4.92 10.17 0.36
C LEU A 237 5.32 11.04 -0.83
N CYS A 238 5.17 10.57 -2.06
CA CYS A 238 5.44 11.37 -3.26
C CYS A 238 4.52 12.58 -3.35
N LEU A 239 3.20 12.39 -3.18
CA LEU A 239 2.24 13.50 -3.23
C LEU A 239 2.51 14.55 -2.15
N PHE A 240 2.97 14.13 -0.96
CA PHE A 240 3.30 15.07 0.12
C PHE A 240 4.65 15.78 -0.07
N GLN A 241 5.53 15.23 -0.89
CA GLN A 241 6.78 15.88 -1.29
C GLN A 241 6.58 16.88 -2.43
N MET A 242 5.49 16.79 -3.19
CA MET A 242 5.17 17.74 -4.26
C MET A 242 4.82 19.11 -3.72
N GLU A 243 5.27 20.15 -4.44
CA GLU A 243 4.80 21.50 -4.24
C GLU A 243 3.33 21.65 -4.68
N ALA A 244 2.63 22.66 -4.17
CA ALA A 244 1.22 22.87 -4.49
C ALA A 244 0.97 23.03 -6.00
N ARG A 245 1.88 23.73 -6.70
CA ARG A 245 1.82 23.94 -8.15
C ARG A 245 2.08 22.65 -8.93
N GLU A 246 3.03 21.83 -8.48
CA GLU A 246 3.33 20.54 -9.10
C GLU A 246 2.14 19.60 -8.97
N LEU A 247 1.57 19.51 -7.76
CA LEU A 247 0.39 18.69 -7.51
C LEU A 247 -0.79 19.15 -8.37
N GLU A 248 -1.02 20.46 -8.51
CA GLU A 248 -2.07 20.98 -9.39
C GLU A 248 -1.86 20.57 -10.85
N ILE A 249 -0.62 20.66 -11.36
CA ILE A 249 -0.29 20.21 -12.72
C ILE A 249 -0.54 18.71 -12.86
N LEU A 250 -0.11 17.90 -11.90
CA LEU A 250 -0.34 16.47 -11.87
C LEU A 250 -1.84 16.15 -11.98
N LEU A 251 -2.66 16.70 -11.07
CA LEU A 251 -4.09 16.40 -11.00
C LEU A 251 -4.83 16.81 -12.28
N ASN A 252 -4.37 17.86 -12.94
CA ASN A 252 -4.89 18.30 -14.24
C ASN A 252 -4.51 17.35 -15.39
N ARG A 253 -3.37 16.66 -15.30
CA ARG A 253 -2.90 15.71 -16.33
C ARG A 253 -3.49 14.31 -16.19
N LEU A 254 -3.90 13.91 -14.99
CA LEU A 254 -4.49 12.58 -14.76
C LEU A 254 -5.81 12.42 -15.52
N SER A 255 -5.95 11.32 -16.25
CA SER A 255 -7.23 10.87 -16.80
C SER A 255 -8.17 10.46 -15.67
N ASP A 256 -9.49 10.50 -15.89
CA ASP A 256 -10.46 10.17 -14.83
C ASP A 256 -10.23 8.78 -14.21
N GLY A 257 -9.85 7.77 -15.00
CA GLY A 257 -9.47 6.45 -14.50
C GLY A 257 -8.26 6.50 -13.55
N MET A 258 -7.20 7.22 -13.93
CA MET A 258 -6.02 7.39 -13.07
C MET A 258 -6.34 8.19 -11.79
N ARG A 259 -7.27 9.15 -11.87
CA ARG A 259 -7.73 9.90 -10.69
C ARG A 259 -8.45 8.98 -9.70
N VAL A 260 -9.28 8.06 -10.20
CA VAL A 260 -9.97 7.05 -9.38
C VAL A 260 -8.95 6.12 -8.74
N ILE A 261 -7.98 5.58 -9.50
CA ILE A 261 -6.90 4.72 -8.97
C ILE A 261 -6.12 5.46 -7.87
N MET A 262 -5.72 6.71 -8.12
CA MET A 262 -5.00 7.50 -7.12
C MET A 262 -5.83 7.70 -5.85
N LEU A 263 -7.11 8.04 -5.96
CA LEU A 263 -7.99 8.18 -4.80
C LEU A 263 -8.26 6.87 -4.07
N ALA A 264 -8.39 5.78 -4.82
CA ALA A 264 -8.58 4.45 -4.29
C ALA A 264 -7.47 4.07 -3.31
N THR A 265 -6.21 4.48 -3.58
CA THR A 265 -5.10 4.23 -2.65
C THR A 265 -5.32 4.86 -1.25
N PHE A 266 -6.02 5.99 -1.19
CA PHE A 266 -6.38 6.65 0.08
C PHE A 266 -7.52 5.97 0.80
N LEU A 267 -8.25 5.03 0.17
CA LEU A 267 -9.27 4.24 0.86
C LEU A 267 -8.66 3.11 1.69
N HIS A 268 -7.36 2.86 1.59
CA HIS A 268 -6.69 1.84 2.38
C HIS A 268 -6.11 2.39 3.68
N TRP A 269 -6.02 1.52 4.66
CA TRP A 269 -5.35 1.81 5.91
C TRP A 269 -3.92 2.31 5.68
N PRO A 270 -3.49 3.41 6.33
CA PRO A 270 -4.16 4.20 7.37
C PRO A 270 -4.72 5.55 6.85
N PHE A 271 -4.84 5.72 5.53
CA PHE A 271 -4.94 7.03 4.88
C PHE A 271 -6.38 7.50 4.61
N GLN A 272 -7.39 6.77 5.08
CA GLN A 272 -8.81 7.02 4.78
C GLN A 272 -9.29 8.43 5.14
N ASN A 273 -8.76 9.01 6.20
CA ASN A 273 -9.08 10.39 6.60
C ASN A 273 -8.53 11.46 5.64
N LEU A 274 -7.61 11.11 4.73
CA LEU A 274 -7.10 12.00 3.71
C LEU A 274 -7.90 11.92 2.40
N PHE A 275 -8.76 10.91 2.24
CA PHE A 275 -9.48 10.65 0.99
C PHE A 275 -10.25 11.89 0.50
N LEU A 276 -11.12 12.46 1.34
CA LEU A 276 -11.92 13.63 0.95
C LEU A 276 -11.05 14.87 0.74
N PHE A 277 -10.01 15.03 1.56
CA PHE A 277 -9.05 16.12 1.40
C PHE A 277 -8.35 16.08 0.03
N ILE A 278 -7.95 14.90 -0.43
CA ILE A 278 -7.33 14.74 -1.75
C ILE A 278 -8.37 14.87 -2.85
N LEU A 279 -9.59 14.35 -2.66
CA LEU A 279 -10.70 14.50 -3.59
C LEU A 279 -11.00 15.98 -3.88
N GLU A 280 -11.03 16.83 -2.85
CA GLU A 280 -11.28 18.28 -2.99
C GLU A 280 -10.22 19.00 -3.83
N ARG A 281 -9.02 18.42 -4.00
CA ARG A 281 -7.95 19.02 -4.83
C ARG A 281 -8.10 18.75 -6.31
N PHE A 282 -8.90 17.75 -6.71
CA PHE A 282 -9.11 17.51 -8.13
C PHE A 282 -9.88 18.66 -8.78
N PRO A 283 -9.64 18.89 -10.08
CA PRO A 283 -10.43 19.83 -10.88
C PRO A 283 -11.93 19.60 -10.70
N SER A 284 -12.72 20.67 -10.68
CA SER A 284 -14.17 20.59 -10.46
C SER A 284 -14.93 19.93 -11.61
N ASN A 285 -14.32 19.83 -12.80
CA ASN A 285 -14.89 19.29 -14.03
C ASN A 285 -14.85 17.74 -14.11
N ARG A 286 -15.00 17.04 -12.99
CA ARG A 286 -15.06 15.57 -12.93
C ARG A 286 -16.26 15.02 -13.71
N SER A 287 -16.03 14.02 -14.56
CA SER A 287 -17.09 13.39 -15.34
C SER A 287 -18.04 12.56 -14.46
N VAL A 288 -19.20 12.20 -15.04
CA VAL A 288 -20.10 11.22 -14.41
C VAL A 288 -19.40 9.87 -14.23
N GLY A 289 -18.57 9.46 -15.21
CA GLY A 289 -17.79 8.22 -15.17
C GLY A 289 -16.85 8.16 -13.97
N PHE A 290 -16.13 9.25 -13.69
CA PHE A 290 -15.26 9.35 -12.51
C PHE A 290 -15.98 8.99 -11.21
N TYR A 291 -17.16 9.57 -10.96
CA TYR A 291 -17.90 9.29 -9.72
C TYR A 291 -18.50 7.89 -9.72
N LEU A 292 -19.00 7.41 -10.86
CA LEU A 292 -19.49 6.04 -11.00
C LEU A 292 -18.41 5.03 -10.61
N ASP A 293 -17.23 5.14 -11.20
CA ASP A 293 -16.11 4.23 -10.94
C ASP A 293 -15.64 4.35 -9.49
N LEU A 294 -15.59 5.56 -8.93
CA LEU A 294 -15.22 5.78 -7.54
C LEU A 294 -16.20 5.12 -6.56
N PHE A 295 -17.51 5.28 -6.76
CA PHE A 295 -18.51 4.60 -5.94
C PHE A 295 -18.45 3.09 -6.14
N LYS A 296 -18.27 2.60 -7.37
CA LYS A 296 -18.16 1.16 -7.67
C LYS A 296 -16.99 0.56 -6.92
N PHE A 297 -15.84 1.22 -6.99
CA PHE A 297 -14.65 0.83 -6.26
C PHE A 297 -14.88 0.78 -4.75
N ILE A 298 -15.41 1.84 -4.12
CA ILE A 298 -15.66 1.85 -2.68
C ILE A 298 -16.63 0.73 -2.27
N LEU A 299 -17.73 0.58 -3.00
CA LEU A 299 -18.77 -0.39 -2.72
C LEU A 299 -18.27 -1.83 -2.88
N HIS A 300 -17.51 -2.11 -3.93
CA HIS A 300 -16.87 -3.41 -4.16
C HIS A 300 -15.79 -3.67 -3.10
N GLU A 301 -14.76 -2.84 -3.06
CA GLU A 301 -13.56 -3.11 -2.29
C GLU A 301 -13.76 -3.04 -0.78
N LYS A 302 -14.67 -2.19 -0.29
CA LYS A 302 -14.80 -1.97 1.16
C LYS A 302 -16.00 -2.64 1.77
N PHE A 303 -17.13 -2.65 1.06
CA PHE A 303 -18.34 -3.26 1.61
C PHE A 303 -18.43 -4.74 1.25
N GLN A 304 -18.13 -5.16 0.01
CA GLN A 304 -18.27 -6.57 -0.35
C GLN A 304 -17.22 -7.48 0.30
N THR A 305 -16.03 -6.94 0.56
CA THR A 305 -14.97 -7.67 1.27
C THR A 305 -15.10 -7.61 2.80
N GLU A 306 -16.20 -7.04 3.30
CA GLU A 306 -16.50 -6.88 4.74
C GLU A 306 -15.37 -6.16 5.49
N TRP A 307 -14.83 -5.10 4.87
CA TRP A 307 -13.67 -4.39 5.38
C TRP A 307 -14.08 -3.19 6.24
N PHE A 308 -13.91 -3.31 7.56
CA PHE A 308 -14.38 -2.32 8.53
C PHE A 308 -13.24 -1.64 9.32
N ASP A 309 -12.09 -1.38 8.69
CA ASP A 309 -10.99 -0.62 9.31
C ASP A 309 -11.24 0.89 9.39
N TYR A 310 -12.30 1.39 8.74
CA TYR A 310 -12.72 2.79 8.74
C TYR A 310 -14.25 2.93 8.68
N ASP A 311 -14.76 4.13 9.00
CA ASP A 311 -16.18 4.45 8.83
C ASP A 311 -16.50 4.81 7.36
N TYR A 312 -16.50 3.78 6.52
CA TYR A 312 -16.80 3.94 5.08
C TYR A 312 -18.24 4.37 4.82
N VAL A 313 -19.18 4.14 5.74
CA VAL A 313 -20.56 4.63 5.60
C VAL A 313 -20.58 6.16 5.66
N SER A 314 -19.92 6.74 6.66
CA SER A 314 -19.80 8.21 6.75
C SER A 314 -19.05 8.79 5.55
N LEU A 315 -17.95 8.15 5.12
CA LEU A 315 -17.21 8.56 3.92
C LEU A 315 -18.08 8.56 2.66
N VAL A 316 -18.88 7.51 2.42
CA VAL A 316 -19.80 7.43 1.28
C VAL A 316 -20.89 8.50 1.36
N LYS A 317 -21.41 8.80 2.55
CA LYS A 317 -22.40 9.86 2.75
C LYS A 317 -21.83 11.24 2.44
N GLU A 318 -20.63 11.54 2.94
CA GLU A 318 -19.94 12.80 2.67
C GLU A 318 -19.61 12.93 1.18
N LEU A 319 -19.10 11.87 0.55
CA LEU A 319 -18.87 11.81 -0.88
C LEU A 319 -20.16 12.07 -1.67
N TRP A 320 -21.25 11.40 -1.31
CA TRP A 320 -22.56 11.61 -1.93
C TRP A 320 -23.02 13.05 -1.78
N VAL A 321 -22.93 13.66 -0.58
CA VAL A 321 -23.31 15.06 -0.38
C VAL A 321 -22.52 15.97 -1.33
N SER A 322 -21.21 15.78 -1.43
CA SER A 322 -20.32 16.57 -2.31
C SER A 322 -20.51 16.32 -3.82
N THR A 323 -21.21 15.25 -4.19
CA THR A 323 -21.42 14.88 -5.60
C THR A 323 -22.42 15.82 -6.30
N PRO A 324 -22.11 16.35 -7.50
CA PRO A 324 -23.01 17.22 -8.26
C PRO A 324 -24.39 16.61 -8.56
N ASN A 325 -25.44 17.44 -8.62
CA ASN A 325 -26.81 16.96 -8.81
C ASN A 325 -27.05 16.24 -10.15
N ASN A 326 -26.44 16.73 -11.23
CA ASN A 326 -26.50 16.06 -12.53
C ASN A 326 -25.88 14.65 -12.45
N VAL A 327 -24.74 14.51 -11.78
CA VAL A 327 -24.08 13.21 -11.54
C VAL A 327 -24.97 12.31 -10.67
N LYS A 328 -25.57 12.82 -9.60
CA LYS A 328 -26.53 12.06 -8.76
C LYS A 328 -27.71 11.53 -9.57
N THR A 329 -28.21 12.28 -10.55
CA THR A 329 -29.30 11.85 -11.42
C THR A 329 -28.89 10.68 -12.29
N GLU A 330 -27.68 10.70 -12.86
CA GLU A 330 -27.16 9.56 -13.63
C GLU A 330 -26.83 8.37 -12.74
N LEU A 331 -26.23 8.59 -11.57
CA LEU A 331 -25.97 7.54 -10.57
C LEU A 331 -27.25 6.81 -10.17
N ARG A 332 -28.40 7.50 -10.10
CA ARG A 332 -29.71 6.88 -9.81
C ARG A 332 -30.19 5.92 -10.90
N ARG A 333 -29.67 6.03 -12.11
CA ARG A 333 -29.99 5.16 -13.25
C ARG A 333 -29.03 3.98 -13.37
N ASP A 334 -27.85 4.06 -12.75
CA ASP A 334 -26.89 2.94 -12.76
C ASP A 334 -27.43 1.77 -11.93
N ALA A 335 -27.12 0.55 -12.39
CA ALA A 335 -27.59 -0.68 -11.77
C ALA A 335 -27.05 -0.89 -10.34
N MET A 336 -25.95 -0.23 -9.96
CA MET A 336 -25.41 -0.23 -8.60
C MET A 336 -26.23 0.61 -7.62
N PHE A 337 -27.11 1.50 -8.10
CA PHE A 337 -27.77 2.49 -7.25
C PHE A 337 -28.55 1.89 -6.09
N PRO A 338 -29.28 0.76 -6.22
CA PRO A 338 -29.96 0.14 -5.08
C PRO A 338 -28.99 -0.19 -3.93
N TYR A 339 -27.76 -0.60 -4.25
CA TYR A 339 -26.72 -0.88 -3.26
C TYR A 339 -26.21 0.40 -2.59
N LEU A 340 -25.89 1.42 -3.40
CA LEU A 340 -25.48 2.73 -2.89
C LEU A 340 -26.57 3.35 -2.01
N LYS A 341 -27.82 3.32 -2.46
CA LYS A 341 -28.99 3.81 -1.72
C LYS A 341 -29.12 3.13 -0.36
N HIS A 342 -28.93 1.81 -0.30
CA HIS A 342 -28.97 1.07 0.96
C HIS A 342 -27.87 1.55 1.94
N VAL A 343 -26.65 1.79 1.47
CA VAL A 343 -25.56 2.35 2.30
C VAL A 343 -25.90 3.78 2.78
N LEU A 344 -26.49 4.60 1.92
CA LEU A 344 -26.89 5.97 2.25
C LEU A 344 -28.03 6.03 3.27
N GLU A 345 -28.98 5.11 3.21
CA GLU A 345 -30.17 5.09 4.07
C GLU A 345 -29.92 4.42 5.42
N ASN A 346 -28.99 3.47 5.50
CA ASN A 346 -28.66 2.84 6.78
C ASN A 346 -27.82 3.78 7.65
N ASN A 347 -28.37 4.16 8.81
CA ASN A 347 -27.75 5.05 9.79
C ASN A 347 -26.66 4.37 10.62
N GLY A 348 -25.61 3.84 9.97
CA GLY A 348 -24.38 3.44 10.65
C GLY A 348 -24.35 2.03 11.22
N LYS A 349 -25.31 1.15 10.89
CA LYS A 349 -25.07 -0.29 11.03
C LYS A 349 -24.15 -0.72 9.89
N GLN A 350 -22.85 -0.79 10.18
CA GLN A 350 -21.82 -1.24 9.23
C GLN A 350 -22.12 -2.62 8.60
N CYS A 351 -22.94 -3.45 9.26
CA CYS A 351 -23.48 -4.66 8.66
C CYS A 351 -24.62 -4.33 7.68
N VAL A 352 -24.26 -3.99 6.44
CA VAL A 352 -25.08 -4.39 5.30
C VAL A 352 -25.21 -5.91 5.37
N SER A 353 -26.43 -6.45 5.33
CA SER A 353 -26.63 -7.90 5.43
C SER A 353 -25.78 -8.63 4.39
N ILE A 354 -25.02 -9.63 4.80
CA ILE A 354 -24.20 -10.48 3.93
C ILE A 354 -25.04 -11.05 2.78
N ASP A 355 -26.31 -11.37 3.04
CA ASP A 355 -27.24 -11.86 2.03
C ASP A 355 -27.63 -10.80 0.99
N PHE A 356 -27.64 -9.52 1.39
CA PHE A 356 -27.84 -8.40 0.47
C PHE A 356 -26.62 -8.25 -0.43
N ILE A 357 -25.41 -8.28 0.14
CA ILE A 357 -24.14 -8.22 -0.62
C ILE A 357 -24.03 -9.38 -1.63
N ARG A 358 -24.29 -10.61 -1.16
CA ARG A 358 -24.19 -11.83 -1.99
C ARG A 358 -25.16 -11.83 -3.17
N ARG A 359 -26.37 -11.28 -3.03
CA ARG A 359 -27.34 -11.17 -4.13
C ARG A 359 -26.85 -10.30 -5.29
N TYR A 360 -26.01 -9.31 -5.01
CA TYR A 360 -25.49 -8.39 -6.03
C TYR A 360 -24.07 -8.75 -6.53
N ARG A 361 -23.43 -9.76 -5.92
CA ARG A 361 -22.07 -10.24 -6.26
C ARG A 361 -21.96 -10.78 -7.69
N ASN A 362 -23.03 -11.40 -8.22
CA ASN A 362 -22.97 -12.15 -9.48
C ASN A 362 -23.31 -11.32 -10.74
N VAL A 363 -23.61 -10.02 -10.61
CA VAL A 363 -24.28 -9.29 -11.70
C VAL A 363 -23.43 -8.15 -12.30
N TYR A 364 -22.38 -7.63 -11.63
CA TYR A 364 -21.89 -6.28 -11.99
C TYR A 364 -20.38 -6.05 -12.10
N PHE A 365 -19.50 -7.03 -11.83
CA PHE A 365 -18.07 -6.76 -11.74
C PHE A 365 -17.22 -7.87 -12.37
N SER A 366 -17.04 -7.81 -13.69
CA SER A 366 -15.89 -8.38 -14.39
C SER A 366 -14.95 -7.22 -14.71
N TRP A 367 -13.94 -7.01 -13.88
CA TRP A 367 -12.82 -6.13 -14.17
C TRP A 367 -11.66 -6.98 -14.67
#